data_AF-A0A355BKY3-F1
#
_entry.id   AF-A0A355BKY3-F1
#
_cell.length_a   1.000
_cell.length_b   1.000
_cell.length_c   1.000
_cell.angle_alpha   90.00
_cell.angle_beta   90.00
_cell.angle_gamma   90.00
#
_symmetry.space_group_name_H-M   'P 1'
#
loop_
_entity.id
_entity.type
_entity.pdbx_description
1 polymer ?
#
loop_
_entity_poly.entity_id
_entity_poly.type
_entity_poly.pdbx_seq_one_letter_code
_entity_poly.pdbx_strand_id
1 'polypeptide(L)' 'FLRTEGDRVLRKQAMVVKRFDTALAKLLDDMAESMYHYEGVGLAAPQVGISKQIIVVDAAESGLIELVNPEIV' A
#
# COMPACT_ATOMS: atom_id res chain seq x y z
N PHE A 1 -12.22 5.55 4.60
CA PHE A 1 -11.59 4.21 4.49
C PHE A 1 -10.15 4.21 4.99
N LEU A 2 -9.41 5.30 4.80
CA LEU A 2 -8.10 5.48 5.41
C LEU A 2 -8.19 5.49 6.95
N ARG A 3 -7.21 4.86 7.60
CA ARG A 3 -7.05 4.87 9.05
C ARG A 3 -6.39 6.17 9.49
N THR A 4 -6.85 6.69 10.61
CA THR A 4 -6.35 7.93 11.20
C THR A 4 -5.49 7.64 12.43
N GLU A 5 -4.87 8.69 12.97
CA GLU A 5 -4.03 8.61 14.15
C GLU A 5 -4.72 7.85 15.30
N GLY A 6 -3.99 6.93 15.92
CA GLY A 6 -4.48 6.07 17.00
C GLY A 6 -4.91 4.67 16.58
N ASP A 7 -5.10 4.39 15.28
CA ASP A 7 -5.37 3.02 14.83
C ASP A 7 -4.16 2.11 15.04
N ARG A 8 -4.38 0.98 15.72
CA ARG A 8 -3.34 0.00 16.06
C ARG A 8 -2.65 -0.58 14.82
N VAL A 9 -3.33 -0.70 13.69
CA VAL A 9 -2.75 -1.27 12.46
C VAL A 9 -1.61 -0.41 11.92
N LEU A 10 -1.65 0.91 12.14
CA LEU A 10 -0.62 1.85 11.71
C LEU A 10 0.68 1.73 12.52
N ARG A 11 0.62 1.10 13.71
CA ARG A 11 1.78 0.89 14.60
C ARG A 11 2.29 -0.55 14.61
N LYS A 12 1.63 -1.47 13.89
CA LYS A 12 2.04 -2.87 13.81
C LYS A 12 3.03 -3.08 12.67
N GLN A 13 4.03 -3.93 12.90
CA GLN A 13 4.89 -4.39 11.82
C GLN A 13 4.07 -5.16 10.79
N ALA A 14 4.21 -4.77 9.52
CA ALA A 14 3.48 -5.37 8.43
C ALA A 14 4.08 -6.73 8.04
N MET A 15 3.21 -7.68 7.69
CA MET A 15 3.63 -9.04 7.34
C MET A 15 4.11 -9.15 5.89
N VAL A 16 5.12 -9.98 5.67
CA VAL A 16 5.60 -10.35 4.32
C VAL A 16 4.48 -11.02 3.53
N VAL A 17 4.31 -10.59 2.28
CA VAL A 17 3.42 -11.21 1.30
C VAL A 17 4.08 -12.46 0.75
N LYS A 18 3.46 -13.62 0.99
CA LYS A 18 3.98 -14.93 0.55
C LYS A 18 3.36 -15.44 -0.75
N ARG A 19 2.21 -14.89 -1.16
CA ARG A 19 1.45 -15.32 -2.33
C ARG A 19 1.17 -14.13 -3.22
N PHE A 20 1.52 -14.28 -4.49
CA PHE A 20 1.31 -13.31 -5.55
C PHE A 20 0.21 -13.86 -6.45
N ASP A 21 -1.02 -13.53 -6.12
CA ASP A 21 -2.22 -14.01 -6.79
C ASP A 21 -3.11 -12.85 -7.24
N THR A 22 -4.25 -13.17 -7.84
CA THR A 22 -5.21 -12.17 -8.33
C THR A 22 -5.79 -11.31 -7.21
N ALA A 23 -5.83 -11.81 -5.97
CA ALA A 23 -6.26 -11.02 -4.83
C ALA A 23 -5.22 -9.97 -4.43
N LEU A 24 -3.92 -10.26 -4.58
CA LEU A 24 -2.87 -9.26 -4.44
C LEU A 24 -2.96 -8.20 -5.55
N ALA A 25 -3.13 -8.61 -6.80
CA ALA A 25 -3.26 -7.67 -7.93
C ALA A 25 -4.43 -6.71 -7.71
N LYS A 26 -5.61 -7.24 -7.37
CA LYS A 26 -6.78 -6.41 -7.06
C LYS A 26 -6.53 -5.44 -5.91
N LEU A 27 -5.81 -5.87 -4.86
CA LEU A 27 -5.48 -4.99 -3.75
C LEU A 27 -4.58 -3.82 -4.18
N LEU A 28 -3.62 -4.07 -5.07
CA LEU A 28 -2.76 -3.01 -5.61
C LEU A 28 -3.57 -2.00 -6.42
N ASP A 29 -4.47 -2.47 -7.28
CA ASP A 29 -5.40 -1.62 -8.04
C ASP A 29 -6.26 -0.75 -7.10
N ASP A 30 -6.92 -1.38 -6.11
CA ASP A 30 -7.77 -0.69 -5.14
C ASP A 30 -6.97 0.37 -4.33
N MET A 31 -5.69 0.08 -4.03
CA MET A 31 -4.79 1.01 -3.33
C MET A 31 -4.37 2.18 -4.22
N ALA A 32 -4.05 1.94 -5.49
CA ALA A 32 -3.67 2.98 -6.44
C ALA A 32 -4.86 3.92 -6.71
N GLU A 33 -6.06 3.37 -6.93
CA GLU A 33 -7.29 4.17 -7.07
C GLU A 33 -7.53 5.04 -5.83
N SER A 34 -7.40 4.45 -4.64
CA SER A 34 -7.52 5.19 -3.37
C SER A 34 -6.48 6.30 -3.25
N MET A 35 -5.23 6.03 -3.61
CA MET A 35 -4.15 7.02 -3.59
C MET A 35 -4.50 8.23 -4.46
N TYR A 36 -4.92 8.00 -5.70
CA TYR A 36 -5.32 9.07 -6.62
C TYR A 36 -6.58 9.80 -6.16
N HIS A 37 -7.57 9.08 -5.63
CA HIS A 37 -8.80 9.68 -5.11
C HIS A 37 -8.55 10.69 -3.98
N TYR A 38 -7.54 10.44 -3.14
CA TYR A 38 -7.15 11.32 -2.05
C TYR A 38 -6.02 12.30 -2.43
N GLU A 39 -5.71 12.45 -3.72
CA GLU A 39 -4.63 13.31 -4.23
C GLU A 39 -3.27 13.03 -3.54
N GLY A 40 -3.03 11.76 -3.19
CA GLY A 40 -1.81 11.30 -2.52
C GLY A 40 -0.70 10.93 -3.51
N VAL A 41 0.55 11.01 -3.05
CA VAL A 41 1.73 10.57 -3.81
C VAL A 41 2.12 9.11 -3.52
N GLY A 42 1.59 8.53 -2.45
CA GLY A 42 1.87 7.16 -2.03
C GLY A 42 0.88 6.67 -1.00
N LEU A 43 0.65 5.36 -0.97
CA LEU A 43 -0.25 4.69 -0.02
C LEU A 43 0.31 3.33 0.38
N ALA A 44 0.45 3.10 1.69
CA ALA A 44 0.84 1.81 2.25
C ALA A 44 -0.40 1.01 2.70
N ALA A 45 -0.39 -0.31 2.52
CA ALA A 45 -1.51 -1.17 2.86
C ALA A 45 -2.02 -1.02 4.33
N PRO A 46 -1.17 -0.77 5.35
CA PRO A 46 -1.67 -0.50 6.70
C PRO A 46 -2.61 0.71 6.78
N GLN A 47 -2.45 1.72 5.93
CA GLN A 47 -3.33 2.90 5.91
C GLN A 47 -4.76 2.58 5.46
N VAL A 48 -4.97 1.49 4.72
CA VAL A 48 -6.30 0.96 4.40
C VAL A 48 -6.73 -0.19 5.33
N GLY A 49 -5.98 -0.43 6.41
CA GLY A 49 -6.28 -1.45 7.42
C GLY A 49 -5.73 -2.84 7.13
N ILE A 50 -4.86 -2.99 6.12
CA ILE A 50 -4.28 -4.27 5.72
C ILE A 50 -2.81 -4.33 6.16
N SER A 51 -2.50 -5.16 7.15
CA SER A 51 -1.14 -5.29 7.69
C SER A 51 -0.26 -6.20 6.82
N LYS A 52 0.11 -5.72 5.63
CA LYS A 52 1.01 -6.38 4.67
C LYS A 52 2.08 -5.41 4.15
N GLN A 53 3.25 -5.91 3.81
CA GLN A 53 4.35 -5.12 3.23
C GLN A 53 4.06 -4.79 1.76
N ILE A 54 3.17 -3.85 1.54
CA ILE A 54 2.73 -3.41 0.22
C ILE A 54 2.66 -1.88 0.23
N ILE A 55 3.23 -1.26 -0.80
CA ILE A 55 3.21 0.18 -1.03
C ILE A 55 2.90 0.42 -2.51
N VAL A 56 2.03 1.39 -2.79
CA VAL A 56 1.90 2.00 -4.12
C VAL A 56 2.41 3.44 -4.03
N VAL A 57 3.11 3.91 -5.05
CA VAL A 57 3.66 5.27 -5.15
C VAL A 57 3.53 5.75 -6.58
N ASP A 58 3.13 6.99 -6.79
CA ASP A 58 3.29 7.65 -8.09
C ASP A 58 4.59 8.46 -8.08
N ALA A 59 5.55 8.03 -8.88
CA ALA A 59 6.86 8.65 -9.04
C ALA A 59 6.92 9.62 -10.23
N ALA A 60 5.78 10.26 -10.55
CA ALA A 60 5.61 11.27 -11.59
C ALA A 60 6.12 10.81 -12.96
N GLU A 61 7.37 11.13 -13.31
CA GLU A 61 7.98 10.71 -14.58
C GLU A 61 8.05 9.20 -14.75
N SER A 62 8.21 8.45 -13.65
CA SER A 62 8.22 6.98 -13.70
C SER A 62 6.81 6.36 -13.58
N GLY A 63 5.79 7.19 -13.32
CA GLY A 63 4.40 6.76 -13.12
C GLY A 63 4.19 5.93 -11.85
N LEU A 64 3.11 5.15 -11.85
CA LEU A 64 2.74 4.25 -10.75
C LEU A 64 3.77 3.14 -10.57
N ILE A 65 4.28 3.00 -9.34
CA ILE A 65 5.18 1.96 -8.89
C ILE A 65 4.50 1.17 -7.78
N GLU A 66 4.48 -0.15 -7.94
CA GLU A 66 3.97 -1.10 -6.97
C GLU A 66 5.13 -1.84 -6.31
N LEU A 67 5.20 -1.78 -4.98
CA LEU A 67 6.26 -2.40 -4.19
C LEU A 67 5.65 -3.44 -3.26
N VAL A 68 6.13 -4.68 -3.36
CA VAL A 68 5.72 -5.79 -2.49
C VAL A 68 6.96 -6.37 -1.82
N ASN A 69 6.94 -6.45 -0.49
CA ASN A 69 8.09 -6.80 0.34
C ASN A 69 9.36 -5.98 0.05
N PRO A 70 9.29 -4.63 -0.05
CA PRO A 70 10.48 -3.83 -0.36
C PRO A 70 11.51 -3.86 0.79
N GLU A 71 12.78 -3.80 0.42
CA GLU A 71 13.92 -3.60 1.32
C GLU A 71 14.72 -2.38 0.87
N ILE A 72 15.21 -1.59 1.83
CA ILE A 72 16.12 -0.46 1.59
C ILE A 72 17.51 -0.93 1.97
N VAL A 73 18.48 -0.83 1.04
CA VAL A 73 19.87 -1.30 1.18
C VAL A 73 20.87 -0.14 1.23
#